data_AF-A0A0C3GVP1-F1
#
_entry.id   AF-A0A0C3GVP1-F1
#
_cell.length_a   1.000
_cell.length_b   1.000
_cell.length_c   1.000
_cell.angle_alpha   90.00
_cell.angle_beta   90.00
_cell.angle_gamma   90.00
#
_symmetry.space_group_name_H-M   'P 1'
#
loop_
_entity.id
_entity.type
_entity.pdbx_description
1 polymer ?
#
loop_
_entity_poly.entity_id
_entity_poly.type
_entity_poly.pdbx_seq_one_letter_code
_entity_poly.pdbx_strand_id
1 'polypeptide(L)'
;QTRILCLHPGTSEMQVQCSLIPMSLDDPSGDKKDQGWSGEYEALSYTWGKPHPTTTLTCNGVSYGVTNNLYSALHHLRLPDRPRYIWVDALCINQNDIPERNVQVREMIRIYSGAKRVVIWLGGAAADSEWAMS
;
A
#
# COMPACT_ATOMS: atom_id res chain seq x y z
N GLN A 1 -4.07 -13.74 -9.54
CA GLN A 1 -4.79 -13.21 -8.37
C GLN A 1 -3.81 -12.45 -7.50
N THR A 2 -4.12 -11.23 -7.10
CA THR A 2 -3.25 -10.36 -6.27
C THR A 2 -3.90 -10.13 -4.91
N ARG A 3 -3.33 -9.25 -4.07
CA ARG A 3 -3.99 -8.73 -2.87
C ARG A 3 -4.21 -7.23 -3.01
N ILE A 4 -5.16 -6.70 -2.25
CA ILE A 4 -5.32 -5.28 -2.03
C ILE A 4 -5.12 -4.98 -0.54
N LEU A 5 -4.45 -3.88 -0.23
CA LEU A 5 -4.30 -3.39 1.13
C LEU A 5 -5.50 -2.52 1.49
N CYS A 6 -6.25 -2.93 2.49
CA CYS A 6 -7.23 -2.11 3.18
C CYS A 6 -6.51 -1.36 4.30
N LEU A 7 -6.20 -0.08 4.08
CA LEU A 7 -5.61 0.82 5.06
C LEU A 7 -6.72 1.29 6.00
N HIS A 8 -6.62 0.94 7.28
CA HIS A 8 -7.66 1.27 8.26
C HIS A 8 -7.60 2.76 8.64
N PRO A 9 -8.74 3.37 9.00
CA PRO A 9 -8.76 4.75 9.45
C PRO A 9 -8.01 4.95 10.77
N GLY A 10 -7.53 6.17 11.02
CA GLY A 10 -6.88 6.51 12.27
C GLY A 10 -6.23 7.89 12.25
N THR A 11 -5.91 8.42 13.43
CA THR A 11 -5.25 9.72 13.59
C THR A 11 -3.74 9.62 13.37
N SER A 12 -3.05 10.75 13.18
CA SER A 12 -1.59 10.80 12.98
C SER A 12 -0.79 10.19 14.14
N GLU A 13 -1.34 10.15 15.36
CA GLU A 13 -0.68 9.60 16.55
C GLU A 13 -0.75 8.08 16.62
N MET A 14 -1.71 7.45 15.93
CA MET A 14 -1.88 6.00 15.95
C MET A 14 -0.91 5.32 14.99
N GLN A 15 -0.39 4.16 15.35
CA GLN A 15 0.36 3.31 14.43
C GLN A 15 -0.49 2.96 13.20
N VAL A 16 0.13 2.81 12.03
CA VAL A 16 -0.56 2.36 10.81
C VAL A 16 -1.08 0.94 11.00
N GLN A 17 -2.35 0.74 10.67
CA GLN A 17 -3.01 -0.57 10.66
C GLN A 17 -3.61 -0.84 9.28
N CYS A 18 -3.50 -2.09 8.82
CA CYS A 18 -4.08 -2.50 7.56
C CYS A 18 -4.47 -3.99 7.55
N SER A 19 -5.24 -4.37 6.53
CA SER A 19 -5.55 -5.75 6.21
C SER A 19 -5.24 -6.06 4.75
N LEU A 20 -4.81 -7.29 4.45
CA LEU A 20 -4.59 -7.75 3.08
C LEU A 20 -5.75 -8.63 2.62
N ILE A 21 -6.38 -8.23 1.52
CA ILE A 21 -7.59 -8.86 1.00
C ILE A 21 -7.27 -9.47 -0.37
N PRO A 22 -7.55 -10.76 -0.62
CA PRO A 22 -7.38 -11.35 -1.96
C PRO A 22 -8.25 -10.65 -3.01
N MET A 23 -7.67 -10.37 -4.18
CA MET A 23 -8.31 -9.63 -5.28
C MET A 23 -8.08 -10.34 -6.63
N SER A 24 -9.15 -10.54 -7.40
CA SER A 24 -9.06 -10.91 -8.81
C SER A 24 -8.96 -9.65 -9.66
N LEU A 25 -8.19 -9.68 -10.75
CA LEU A 25 -8.13 -8.53 -11.66
C LEU A 25 -9.34 -8.47 -12.60
N ASP A 26 -10.01 -9.60 -12.82
CA ASP A 26 -11.19 -9.68 -13.68
C ASP A 26 -12.49 -9.33 -12.94
N ASP A 27 -12.53 -9.59 -11.63
CA ASP A 27 -13.58 -9.16 -10.70
C ASP A 27 -12.97 -8.70 -9.37
N PRO A 28 -12.55 -7.43 -9.27
CA PRO A 28 -11.90 -6.90 -8.08
C PRO A 28 -12.77 -7.00 -6.83
N SER A 29 -14.07 -6.73 -6.98
CA SER A 29 -15.03 -6.76 -5.88
C SER A 29 -15.36 -8.16 -5.39
N GLY A 30 -15.54 -9.13 -6.31
CA GLY A 30 -15.98 -10.48 -5.99
C GLY A 30 -17.16 -10.49 -5.00
N ASP A 31 -17.11 -11.45 -4.07
CA ASP A 31 -18.10 -11.62 -2.98
C ASP A 31 -18.02 -10.52 -1.90
N LYS A 32 -17.10 -9.55 -2.03
CA LYS A 32 -16.85 -8.53 -0.98
C LYS A 32 -17.69 -7.28 -1.14
N LYS A 33 -18.57 -7.23 -2.16
CA LYS A 33 -19.55 -6.14 -2.31
C LYS A 33 -20.42 -5.98 -1.07
N ASP A 34 -20.85 -7.11 -0.49
CA ASP A 34 -21.70 -7.13 0.70
C ASP A 34 -20.96 -6.69 1.97
N GLN A 35 -19.62 -6.65 1.92
CA GLN A 35 -18.75 -6.14 2.98
C GLN A 35 -18.38 -4.67 2.80
N GLY A 36 -19.05 -3.97 1.87
CA GLY A 36 -18.92 -2.53 1.68
C GLY A 36 -17.76 -2.08 0.77
N TRP A 37 -17.05 -3.00 0.11
CA TRP A 37 -16.01 -2.66 -0.87
C TRP A 37 -16.50 -2.84 -2.31
N SER A 38 -16.45 -1.76 -3.10
CA SER A 38 -16.91 -1.73 -4.49
C SER A 38 -15.93 -2.33 -5.51
N GLY A 39 -14.76 -2.80 -5.08
CA GLY A 39 -13.68 -3.20 -5.97
C GLY A 39 -12.81 -2.03 -6.46
N GLU A 40 -13.16 -0.79 -6.15
CA GLU A 40 -12.31 0.38 -6.45
C GLU A 40 -11.07 0.40 -5.56
N TYR A 41 -9.92 0.70 -6.15
CA TYR A 41 -8.65 0.86 -5.44
C TYR A 41 -7.73 1.86 -6.13
N GLU A 42 -6.69 2.26 -5.42
CA GLU A 42 -5.62 3.13 -5.92
C GLU A 42 -4.31 2.33 -6.00
N ALA A 43 -3.41 2.67 -6.91
CA ALA A 43 -2.07 2.10 -6.93
C ALA A 43 -1.06 3.08 -6.33
N LEU A 44 -0.17 2.61 -5.45
CA LEU A 44 0.91 3.41 -4.90
C LEU A 44 2.20 3.20 -5.68
N SER A 45 2.71 4.28 -6.27
CA SER A 45 4.04 4.33 -6.88
C SER A 45 4.98 5.11 -5.95
N TYR A 46 6.05 4.47 -5.49
CA TYR A 46 6.99 5.04 -4.53
C TYR A 46 8.38 4.42 -4.74
N THR A 47 9.42 5.09 -4.25
CA THR A 47 10.77 4.53 -4.22
C THR A 47 10.91 3.58 -3.03
N TRP A 48 11.38 2.36 -3.23
CA TRP A 48 11.46 1.36 -2.15
C TRP A 48 12.42 1.78 -1.02
N GLY A 49 13.42 2.63 -1.32
CA GLY A 49 14.40 3.12 -0.37
C GLY A 49 15.45 2.06 -0.02
N LYS A 50 16.06 2.19 1.17
CA LYS A 50 17.02 1.20 1.68
C LYS A 50 16.29 -0.14 1.95
N PRO A 51 16.89 -1.29 1.61
CA PRO A 51 16.20 -2.59 1.63
C PRO A 51 15.92 -3.17 3.03
N HIS A 52 16.30 -2.46 4.09
CA HIS A 52 16.17 -2.93 5.46
C HIS A 52 14.90 -2.35 6.07
N PRO A 53 14.02 -3.17 6.68
CA PRO A 53 12.91 -2.67 7.47
C PRO A 53 13.45 -1.76 8.58
N THR A 54 12.89 -0.55 8.67
CA THR A 54 13.31 0.46 9.66
C THR A 54 12.19 0.80 10.63
N THR A 55 10.97 0.32 10.37
CA THR A 55 9.79 0.53 11.20
C THR A 55 8.78 -0.60 11.01
N THR A 56 7.71 -0.61 11.80
CA THR A 56 6.66 -1.63 11.77
C THR A 56 5.28 -1.01 11.67
N LEU A 57 4.38 -1.72 10.98
CA LEU A 57 2.94 -1.47 11.00
C LEU A 57 2.21 -2.74 11.47
N THR A 58 0.91 -2.64 11.77
CA THR A 58 0.08 -3.81 12.04
C THR A 58 -0.66 -4.24 10.78
N CYS A 59 -0.40 -5.45 10.29
CA CYS A 59 -1.09 -6.03 9.14
C CYS A 59 -1.82 -7.31 9.55
N ASN A 60 -3.13 -7.41 9.32
CA ASN A 60 -3.96 -8.54 9.76
C ASN A 60 -3.78 -8.89 11.26
N GLY A 61 -3.60 -7.87 12.11
CA GLY A 61 -3.35 -8.04 13.55
C GLY A 61 -1.92 -8.43 13.95
N VAL A 62 -1.01 -8.60 12.99
CA VAL A 62 0.39 -9.00 13.24
C VAL A 62 1.34 -7.84 12.94
N SER A 63 2.40 -7.70 13.73
CA SER A 63 3.46 -6.72 13.47
C SER A 63 4.24 -7.10 12.21
N TYR A 64 4.33 -6.17 11.26
CA TYR A 64 4.97 -6.37 9.96
C TYR A 64 6.02 -5.29 9.71
N GLY A 65 7.24 -5.71 9.38
CA GLY A 65 8.36 -4.81 9.10
C GLY A 65 8.26 -4.18 7.72
N VAL A 66 8.41 -2.85 7.65
CA VAL A 66 8.40 -2.08 6.39
C VAL A 66 9.52 -1.03 6.39
N THR A 67 9.82 -0.49 5.22
CA THR A 67 10.73 0.66 5.12
C THR A 67 10.05 1.92 5.63
N ASN A 68 10.83 2.88 6.14
CA ASN A 68 10.29 4.18 6.58
C ASN A 68 9.57 4.92 5.47
N ASN A 69 10.01 4.76 4.21
CA ASN A 69 9.37 5.43 3.10
C ASN A 69 7.95 4.88 2.85
N LEU A 70 7.79 3.55 2.86
CA LEU A 70 6.48 2.92 2.72
C LEU A 70 5.58 3.27 3.90
N TYR A 71 6.10 3.19 5.12
CA TYR A 71 5.34 3.57 6.32
C TYR A 71 4.85 5.02 6.24
N SER A 72 5.74 5.94 5.87
CA SER A 72 5.41 7.36 5.73
C SER A 72 4.33 7.57 4.68
N ALA A 73 4.45 6.93 3.51
CA ALA A 73 3.43 7.00 2.46
C ALA A 73 2.05 6.53 2.98
N LEU A 74 1.99 5.35 3.60
CA LEU A 74 0.73 4.81 4.14
C LEU A 74 0.17 5.67 5.26
N HIS A 75 1.02 6.22 6.13
CA HIS A 75 0.60 7.10 7.22
C HIS A 75 -0.02 8.40 6.69
N HIS A 76 0.57 9.03 5.67
CA HIS A 76 0.03 10.24 5.03
C HIS A 76 -1.23 9.97 4.20
N LEU A 77 -1.33 8.79 3.60
CA LEU A 77 -2.51 8.42 2.81
C LEU A 77 -3.69 8.01 3.69
N ARG A 78 -3.46 7.61 4.94
CA ARG A 78 -4.52 7.20 5.86
C ARG A 78 -5.52 8.32 6.08
N LEU A 79 -6.81 7.96 6.00
CA LEU A 79 -7.90 8.87 6.33
C LEU A 79 -8.33 8.68 7.79
N PRO A 80 -8.88 9.72 8.44
CA PRO A 80 -9.27 9.62 9.84
C PRO A 80 -10.56 8.81 10.06
N ASP A 81 -11.44 8.73 9.06
CA ASP A 81 -12.85 8.34 9.22
C ASP A 81 -13.28 7.13 8.38
N ARG A 82 -12.51 6.76 7.34
CA ARG A 82 -12.85 5.65 6.44
C ARG A 82 -11.61 4.90 5.93
N PRO A 83 -11.74 3.62 5.55
CA PRO A 83 -10.63 2.89 4.97
C PRO A 83 -10.25 3.41 3.58
N ARG A 84 -9.02 3.14 3.16
CA ARG A 84 -8.57 3.26 1.77
C ARG A 84 -8.08 1.94 1.24
N TYR A 85 -8.41 1.65 -0.02
CA TYR A 85 -7.96 0.45 -0.72
C TYR A 85 -6.80 0.81 -1.64
N ILE A 86 -5.62 0.31 -1.33
CA ILE A 86 -4.37 0.67 -2.00
C ILE A 86 -3.67 -0.61 -2.44
N TRP A 87 -3.20 -0.66 -3.68
CA TRP A 87 -2.27 -1.67 -4.14
C TRP A 87 -0.86 -1.14 -4.00
N VAL A 88 -0.01 -1.89 -3.30
CA VAL A 88 1.42 -1.59 -3.17
C VAL A 88 2.21 -2.89 -3.26
N ASP A 89 3.18 -2.95 -4.17
CA ASP A 89 3.96 -4.14 -4.48
C ASP A 89 4.56 -4.84 -3.25
N ALA A 90 5.13 -4.08 -2.31
CA ALA A 90 5.85 -4.59 -1.15
C ALA A 90 4.95 -5.36 -0.17
N LEU A 91 3.65 -5.12 -0.15
CA LEU A 91 2.70 -5.80 0.74
C LEU A 91 1.70 -6.68 -0.02
N CYS A 92 1.31 -6.27 -1.23
CA CYS A 92 0.30 -6.98 -2.02
C CYS A 92 0.87 -8.17 -2.80
N ILE A 93 2.19 -8.21 -3.03
CA ILE A 93 2.90 -9.34 -3.65
C ILE A 93 3.63 -10.13 -2.57
N ASN A 94 3.57 -11.46 -2.65
CA ASN A 94 4.36 -12.30 -1.76
C ASN A 94 5.80 -12.30 -2.25
N GLN A 95 6.63 -11.48 -1.62
CA GLN A 95 8.01 -11.29 -2.06
C GLN A 95 8.87 -12.56 -1.89
N ASN A 96 8.43 -13.51 -1.05
CA ASN A 96 9.13 -14.77 -0.77
C ASN A 96 8.81 -15.88 -1.77
N ASP A 97 7.74 -15.73 -2.56
CA ASP A 97 7.36 -16.68 -3.60
C ASP A 97 7.79 -16.14 -4.97
N ILE A 98 8.95 -16.58 -5.45
CA ILE A 98 9.54 -16.10 -6.71
C ILE A 98 8.61 -16.39 -7.91
N PRO A 99 8.04 -17.61 -8.07
CA PRO A 99 7.02 -17.86 -9.09
C PRO A 99 5.84 -16.89 -9.03
N GLU A 100 5.22 -16.69 -7.86
CA GLU A 100 4.10 -15.76 -7.69
C GLU A 100 4.50 -14.33 -8.05
N ARG A 101 5.64 -13.87 -7.52
CA ARG A 101 6.18 -12.53 -7.78
C ARG A 101 6.38 -12.29 -9.27
N ASN A 102 6.95 -13.24 -9.99
CA ASN A 102 7.17 -13.11 -11.43
C ASN A 102 5.86 -13.00 -12.21
N VAL A 103 4.81 -13.70 -11.78
CA VAL A 103 3.46 -13.54 -12.34
C VAL A 103 2.93 -12.13 -12.03
N GLN A 104 3.00 -11.67 -10.78
CA GLN A 104 2.52 -10.34 -10.40
C GLN A 104 3.22 -9.19 -11.14
N VAL A 105 4.53 -9.31 -11.36
CA VAL A 105 5.32 -8.31 -12.10
C VAL A 105 4.81 -8.20 -13.55
N ARG A 106 4.43 -9.31 -14.18
CA ARG A 106 3.83 -9.29 -15.53
C ARG A 106 2.43 -8.66 -15.52
N GLU A 107 1.70 -8.82 -14.42
CA GLU A 107 0.36 -8.25 -14.25
C GLU A 107 0.35 -6.78 -13.81
N MET A 108 1.52 -6.17 -13.51
CA MET A 108 1.59 -4.78 -13.04
C MET A 108 0.87 -3.82 -14.00
N ILE A 109 1.03 -3.96 -15.31
CA ILE A 109 0.35 -3.09 -16.28
C ILE A 109 -1.16 -3.13 -16.07
N ARG A 110 -1.74 -4.32 -15.87
CA ARG A 110 -3.18 -4.50 -15.64
C ARG A 110 -3.63 -3.94 -14.30
N ILE A 111 -2.82 -4.12 -13.26
CA ILE A 111 -3.08 -3.58 -11.92
C ILE A 111 -3.10 -2.05 -11.94
N TYR A 112 -2.07 -1.43 -12.50
CA TYR A 112 -1.99 0.02 -12.59
C TYR A 112 -3.09 0.59 -13.50
N SER A 113 -3.43 -0.09 -14.59
CA SER A 113 -4.51 0.34 -15.50
C SER A 113 -5.90 0.19 -14.88
N GLY A 114 -6.10 -0.80 -14.00
CA GLY A 114 -7.37 -1.03 -13.30
C GLY A 114 -7.56 -0.17 -12.05
N ALA A 115 -6.51 0.54 -11.61
CA ALA A 115 -6.60 1.43 -10.46
C ALA A 115 -7.40 2.70 -10.82
N LYS A 116 -8.22 3.17 -9.88
CA LYS A 116 -8.96 4.45 -10.00
C LYS A 116 -8.04 5.63 -10.26
N ARG A 117 -6.85 5.58 -9.65
CA ARG A 117 -5.73 6.49 -9.88
C ARG A 117 -4.44 5.89 -9.35
N VAL A 118 -3.33 6.44 -9.84
CA VAL A 118 -2.00 6.16 -9.32
C VAL A 118 -1.58 7.31 -8.41
N VAL A 119 -1.24 7.00 -7.17
CA VAL A 119 -0.69 7.94 -6.20
C VAL A 119 0.82 7.84 -6.27
N ILE A 120 1.47 8.95 -6.63
CA ILE A 120 2.94 9.04 -6.64
C ILE A 120 3.40 9.60 -5.30
N TRP A 121 4.24 8.85 -4.59
CA TRP A 121 4.87 9.27 -3.35
C TRP A 121 6.36 9.53 -3.58
N LEU A 122 6.75 10.80 -3.44
CA LEU A 122 8.13 11.25 -3.68
C LEU A 122 9.00 11.20 -2.42
N GLY A 123 8.44 10.82 -1.27
CA GLY A 123 9.09 10.91 0.03
C GLY A 123 8.34 11.86 0.95
N GLY A 124 8.46 11.65 2.27
CA GLY A 124 8.09 12.69 3.22
C GLY A 124 9.06 13.85 3.07
N ALA A 125 8.62 15.09 3.32
CA ALA A 125 9.53 16.22 3.42
C ALA A 125 10.59 15.87 4.47
N ALA A 126 11.75 15.42 4.02
CA ALA A 126 12.85 15.17 4.92
C ALA A 126 13.27 16.53 5.46
N ALA A 127 13.64 16.55 6.73
CA ALA A 127 14.36 17.64 7.37
C ALA A 127 15.79 17.78 6.79
N ASP A 128 15.93 17.74 5.46
CA ASP A 128 17.13 18.05 4.69
C ASP A 128 16.93 19.27 3.78
N SER A 129 15.78 19.93 3.89
CA SER A 129 15.56 21.29 3.37
C SER A 129 16.11 22.38 4.31
N GLU A 130 17.22 22.12 5.00
CA GLU A 130 18.08 23.16 5.63
C GLU A 130 19.28 23.44 4.72
N TRP A 131 19.04 23.93 3.50
CA TRP A 131 20.12 24.61 2.75
C TRP A 131 19.68 25.68 1.75
N ALA A 132 18.39 26.03 1.63
CA ALA A 132 17.93 27.00 0.63
C ALA A 132 17.64 28.42 1.18
N MET A 133 18.37 28.87 2.22
CA MET A 133 18.42 30.28 2.61
C MET A 133 19.81 30.64 3.15
N SER A 134 20.75 30.96 2.26
CA SER A 134 21.86 31.87 2.55
C SER A 134 22.08 32.78 1.35
#